data_AF-A0A1V4TF51-F1
#
_entry.id   AF-A0A1V4TF51-F1
#
_cell.length_a   1.000
_cell.length_b   1.000
_cell.length_c   1.000
_cell.angle_alpha   90.00
_cell.angle_beta   90.00
_cell.angle_gamma   90.00
#
_symmetry.space_group_name_H-M   'P 1'
#
loop_
_entity.id
_entity.type
_entity.pdbx_description
1 polymer ?
#
loop_
_entity_poly.entity_id
_entity_poly.type
_entity_poly.pdbx_seq_one_letter_code
_entity_poly.pdbx_strand_id
1 'polypeptide(L)'
;MARSLIPNGHMYRDYAIWVDIASRKRACHRCRGTIVRGAMFVRLGSKERPRGAASLCAECFNAIMVDMTEGFIELKKSAVPVAGKRSGEDKPRCPACGLETEKCRCGWEAYR
;
A
#
# COMPACT_ATOMS: atom_id res chain seq x y z
N MET A 1 -0.14 -29.06 -18.55
CA MET A 1 0.58 -27.88 -19.10
C MET A 1 -0.44 -26.78 -19.35
N ALA A 2 -0.62 -25.86 -18.40
CA ALA A 2 -1.52 -24.72 -18.57
C ALA A 2 -0.71 -23.52 -19.06
N ARG A 3 -0.79 -23.21 -20.36
CA ARG A 3 -0.28 -21.97 -20.93
C ARG A 3 -1.24 -20.85 -20.55
N SER A 4 -0.89 -20.07 -19.53
CA SER A 4 -1.51 -18.78 -19.27
C SER A 4 -1.04 -17.80 -20.35
N LEU A 5 -1.87 -17.63 -21.38
CA LEU A 5 -1.75 -16.58 -22.39
C LEU A 5 -2.37 -15.31 -21.81
N ILE A 6 -1.58 -14.53 -21.07
CA ILE A 6 -1.89 -13.12 -20.83
C ILE A 6 -1.09 -12.32 -21.87
N PRO A 7 -1.71 -11.85 -22.96
CA PRO A 7 -1.04 -10.98 -23.90
C PRO A 7 -0.92 -9.58 -23.26
N ASN A 8 0.27 -9.00 -23.37
CA ASN A 8 0.68 -7.68 -22.84
C ASN A 8 1.16 -7.68 -21.38
N GLY A 9 2.32 -8.29 -21.16
CA GLY A 9 3.13 -8.07 -19.97
C GLY A 9 3.66 -6.64 -19.90
N HIS A 10 2.83 -5.67 -19.54
CA HIS A 10 3.33 -4.48 -18.85
C HIS A 10 3.84 -4.95 -17.50
N MET A 11 5.15 -5.19 -17.41
CA MET A 11 5.84 -5.47 -16.16
C MET A 11 5.47 -4.34 -15.19
N TYR A 12 4.65 -4.64 -14.18
CA TYR A 12 4.29 -3.67 -13.14
C TYR A 12 5.59 -3.21 -12.51
N ARG A 13 5.99 -1.97 -12.80
CA ARG A 13 7.17 -1.39 -12.16
C ARG A 13 6.79 -1.16 -10.71
N ASP A 14 7.47 -1.84 -9.81
CA ASP A 14 7.37 -1.57 -8.40
C ASP A 14 7.84 -0.14 -8.13
N TYR A 15 6.90 0.75 -7.84
CA TYR A 15 7.19 2.10 -7.40
C TYR A 15 7.36 2.14 -5.88
N ALA A 16 8.23 3.03 -5.42
CA ALA A 16 8.40 3.34 -4.02
C ALA A 16 8.41 4.86 -3.80
N ILE A 17 7.98 5.20 -2.58
CA ILE A 17 7.96 6.55 -2.04
C ILE A 17 8.96 6.57 -0.91
N TRP A 18 9.91 7.49 -0.95
CA TRP A 18 10.85 7.75 0.15
C TRP A 18 10.65 9.16 0.66
N VAL A 19 10.56 9.34 1.97
CA VAL A 19 10.49 10.64 2.62
C VAL A 19 11.85 10.93 3.23
N ASP A 20 12.44 12.08 2.90
CA ASP A 20 13.78 12.44 3.31
C ASP A 20 13.86 13.91 3.75
N ILE A 21 14.89 14.25 4.53
CA ILE A 21 15.29 15.63 4.83
C ILE A 21 16.47 16.02 3.94
N ALA A 22 16.40 17.19 3.29
CA ALA A 22 17.39 17.61 2.33
C ALA A 22 18.73 17.98 3.01
N SER A 23 19.77 17.18 2.80
CA SER A 23 21.13 17.49 3.28
C SER A 23 21.81 18.64 2.51
N ARG A 24 21.34 18.93 1.29
CA ARG A 24 21.79 20.02 0.41
C ARG A 24 20.62 20.57 -0.40
N LYS A 25 20.78 21.75 -1.02
CA LYS A 25 19.77 22.31 -1.94
C LYS A 25 19.45 21.31 -3.07
N ARG A 26 18.17 21.17 -3.40
CA ARG A 26 17.64 20.32 -4.48
C ARG A 26 16.59 21.09 -5.26
N ALA A 27 16.26 20.62 -6.47
CA ALA A 27 15.14 21.14 -7.24
C ALA A 27 13.97 20.15 -7.20
N CYS A 28 12.75 20.67 -7.04
CA CYS A 28 11.54 19.90 -7.24
C CYS A 28 11.39 19.57 -8.73
N HIS A 29 11.10 18.31 -9.04
CA HIS A 29 10.94 17.84 -10.42
C HIS A 29 9.68 18.41 -11.09
N ARG A 30 8.60 18.62 -10.32
CA ARG A 30 7.30 19.10 -10.83
C ARG A 30 7.29 20.61 -11.03
N CYS A 31 7.43 21.39 -9.95
CA CYS A 31 7.33 22.85 -10.03
C CYS A 31 8.65 23.57 -10.32
N ARG A 32 9.78 22.85 -10.42
CA ARG A 32 11.14 23.42 -10.52
C ARG A 32 11.57 24.31 -9.35
N GLY A 33 10.74 24.43 -8.32
CA GLY A 33 11.03 25.18 -7.10
C GLY A 33 12.22 24.62 -6.31
N THR A 34 12.84 25.48 -5.51
CA THR A 34 14.02 25.13 -4.70
C THR A 34 13.59 24.46 -3.40
N ILE A 35 14.15 23.28 -3.13
CA ILE A 35 14.07 22.59 -1.85
C ILE A 35 15.35 22.93 -1.07
N VAL A 36 15.22 23.73 -0.02
CA VAL A 36 16.35 24.20 0.79
C VAL A 36 16.89 23.10 1.71
N ARG A 37 18.13 23.27 2.19
CA ARG A 37 18.71 22.37 3.18
C ARG A 37 17.84 22.35 4.44
N GLY A 38 17.60 21.16 4.99
CA GLY A 38 16.72 20.95 6.15
C GLY A 38 15.24 20.82 5.81
N ALA A 39 14.82 21.13 4.57
CA ALA A 39 13.43 20.93 4.16
C ALA A 39 13.14 19.45 3.92
N MET A 40 11.92 19.04 4.25
CA MET A 40 11.38 17.73 3.88
C MET A 40 11.09 17.68 2.38
N PHE A 41 11.41 16.54 1.76
CA PHE A 41 11.06 16.25 0.37
C PHE A 41 10.77 14.77 0.19
N VAL A 42 10.15 14.46 -0.94
CA VAL A 42 9.77 13.08 -1.29
C VAL A 42 10.52 12.66 -2.54
N ARG A 43 11.02 11.43 -2.56
CA ARG A 43 11.47 10.78 -3.78
C ARG A 43 10.41 9.78 -4.25
N LEU A 44 10.07 9.85 -5.53
CA LEU A 44 9.15 8.92 -6.18
C LEU A 44 9.84 8.28 -7.37
N GLY A 45 9.85 6.95 -7.44
CA GLY A 45 10.49 6.24 -8.54
C GLY A 45 10.41 4.72 -8.41
N SER A 46 11.04 4.02 -9.35
CA SER A 46 11.13 2.56 -9.31
C SER A 46 12.04 2.08 -8.17
N LYS A 47 11.63 1.04 -7.46
CA LYS A 47 12.43 0.35 -6.44
C LYS A 47 13.77 -0.14 -6.96
N GLU A 48 13.84 -0.54 -8.24
CA GLU A 48 15.08 -1.03 -8.87
C GLU A 48 16.10 0.09 -9.09
N ARG A 49 15.66 1.35 -9.17
CA ARG A 49 16.50 2.52 -9.49
C ARG A 49 16.27 3.67 -8.52
N PRO A 50 16.55 3.50 -7.21
CA PRO A 50 16.27 4.51 -6.18
C PRO A 50 17.10 5.79 -6.36
N ARG A 51 18.30 5.69 -6.98
CA ARG A 51 19.16 6.85 -7.27
C ARG A 51 18.60 7.78 -8.35
N GLY A 52 17.75 7.26 -9.24
CA GLY A 52 17.10 8.02 -10.32
C GLY A 52 15.70 8.54 -9.96
N ALA A 53 15.26 8.35 -8.73
CA ALA A 53 13.93 8.77 -8.29
C ALA A 53 13.77 10.29 -8.33
N ALA A 54 12.65 10.75 -8.87
CA ALA A 54 12.33 12.17 -8.96
C ALA A 54 12.14 12.76 -7.56
N SER A 55 12.73 13.92 -7.29
CA SER A 55 12.53 14.64 -6.02
C SER A 55 11.35 15.60 -6.14
N LEU A 56 10.44 15.60 -5.17
CA LEU A 56 9.26 16.45 -5.10
C LEU A 56 9.28 17.24 -3.79
N CYS A 57 8.95 18.53 -3.85
CA CYS A 57 8.68 19.30 -2.63
C CYS A 57 7.39 18.79 -1.96
N ALA A 58 7.23 19.07 -0.66
CA ALA A 58 6.09 18.63 0.12
C ALA A 58 4.74 19.06 -0.49
N GLU A 59 4.64 20.30 -0.98
CA GLU A 59 3.41 20.83 -1.59
C GLU A 59 3.05 20.09 -2.88
N CYS A 60 4.01 19.89 -3.79
CA CYS A 60 3.79 19.15 -5.03
C CYS A 60 3.41 17.71 -4.77
N PHE A 61 4.01 17.07 -3.76
CA PHE A 61 3.65 15.71 -3.38
C PHE A 61 2.24 15.64 -2.78
N ASN A 62 1.89 16.58 -1.89
CA ASN A 62 0.55 16.64 -1.31
C ASN A 62 -0.54 16.80 -2.40
N ALA A 63 -0.31 17.67 -3.38
CA ALA A 63 -1.24 17.83 -4.51
C ALA A 63 -1.47 16.50 -5.27
N ILE A 64 -0.40 15.74 -5.55
CA ILE A 64 -0.52 14.41 -6.18
C ILE A 64 -1.35 13.48 -5.31
N MET A 65 -1.09 13.45 -4.01
CA MET A 65 -1.81 12.57 -3.08
C MET A 65 -3.28 12.92 -2.96
N VAL A 66 -3.63 14.21 -2.98
CA VAL A 66 -5.03 14.68 -3.00
C VAL A 66 -5.71 14.21 -4.28
N ASP A 67 -5.14 14.52 -5.45
CA ASP A 67 -5.68 14.12 -6.76
C ASP A 67 -5.87 12.59 -6.85
N MET A 68 -4.87 11.82 -6.38
CA MET A 68 -4.94 10.35 -6.34
C MET A 68 -6.02 9.84 -5.40
N THR A 69 -6.19 10.48 -4.24
CA THR A 69 -7.19 10.07 -3.25
C THR A 69 -8.60 10.32 -3.78
N GLU A 70 -8.83 11.46 -4.42
CA GLU A 70 -10.10 11.79 -5.05
C GLU A 70 -10.44 10.79 -6.16
N GLY A 71 -9.50 10.55 -7.09
CA GLY A 71 -9.69 9.56 -8.15
C GLY A 71 -9.93 8.14 -7.61
N PHE A 72 -9.24 7.76 -6.53
CA PHE A 72 -9.48 6.47 -5.87
C PHE A 72 -10.88 6.38 -5.26
N ILE A 73 -11.34 7.44 -4.57
CA ILE A 73 -12.68 7.50 -3.98
C ILE A 73 -13.75 7.37 -5.05
N GLU A 74 -13.60 8.05 -6.18
CA GLU A 74 -14.54 7.96 -7.31
C GLU A 74 -14.58 6.55 -7.89
N LEU A 75 -13.42 5.98 -8.22
CA LEU A 75 -13.35 4.63 -8.77
C LEU A 75 -13.88 3.57 -7.79
N LYS A 76 -13.63 3.74 -6.50
CA LYS A 76 -14.14 2.85 -5.44
C LYS A 76 -15.67 2.80 -5.42
N LYS A 77 -16.37 3.91 -5.70
CA LYS A 77 -17.85 3.92 -5.72
C LYS A 77 -18.42 2.99 -6.80
N SER A 78 -17.72 2.86 -7.92
CA SER A 78 -18.09 2.00 -9.05
C SER A 78 -17.42 0.62 -9.03
N ALA A 79 -16.48 0.38 -8.12
CA ALA A 79 -15.69 -0.84 -8.12
C ALA A 79 -16.49 -2.02 -7.57
N VAL A 80 -16.52 -3.12 -8.32
CA VAL A 80 -16.99 -4.42 -7.81
C VAL A 80 -16.02 -4.86 -6.70
N PRO A 81 -16.51 -5.28 -5.52
CA PRO A 81 -15.64 -5.76 -4.45
C PRO A 81 -14.78 -6.91 -4.97
N VAL A 82 -13.46 -6.80 -4.80
CA VAL A 82 -12.55 -7.91 -5.07
C VAL A 82 -12.83 -8.99 -4.03
N ALA A 83 -13.33 -10.15 -4.46
CA ALA A 83 -13.49 -11.32 -3.60
C ALA A 83 -12.11 -11.74 -3.09
N GLY A 84 -11.81 -11.47 -1.82
CA GLY A 84 -10.47 -11.77 -1.30
C GLY A 84 -10.05 -11.15 0.02
N LYS A 85 -10.89 -10.37 0.71
CA LYS A 85 -10.71 -10.17 2.16
C LYS A 85 -11.93 -10.69 2.86
N ARG A 86 -11.73 -11.69 3.74
CA ARG A 86 -12.71 -12.10 4.74
C ARG A 86 -13.04 -10.87 5.59
N SER A 87 -14.01 -10.11 5.17
CA SER A 87 -14.67 -9.09 5.97
C SER A 87 -15.77 -9.80 6.76
N GLY A 88 -15.56 -10.00 8.05
CA GLY A 88 -16.61 -10.41 9.00
C GLY A 88 -16.43 -11.81 9.61
N GLU A 89 -15.97 -11.81 10.86
CA GLU A 89 -16.32 -12.79 11.92
C GLU A 89 -16.26 -14.30 11.61
N ASP A 90 -15.07 -14.84 11.35
CA ASP A 90 -14.80 -16.19 11.86
C ASP A 90 -14.47 -16.06 13.35
N LYS A 91 -15.48 -16.17 14.22
CA LYS A 91 -15.23 -16.31 15.66
C LYS A 91 -14.23 -17.45 15.87
N PRO A 92 -13.18 -17.28 16.70
CA PRO A 92 -12.21 -18.34 16.92
C PRO A 92 -12.93 -19.62 17.35
N ARG A 93 -12.62 -20.72 16.65
CA ARG A 93 -13.15 -22.05 16.90
C ARG A 93 -12.08 -22.91 17.57
N CYS A 94 -12.52 -23.82 18.43
CA CYS A 94 -11.62 -24.77 19.06
C CYS A 94 -10.95 -25.66 18.02
N PRO A 95 -9.61 -25.81 18.02
CA PRO A 95 -8.92 -26.65 17.06
C PRO A 95 -9.20 -28.14 17.24
N ALA A 96 -9.68 -28.57 18.41
CA ALA A 96 -9.99 -29.97 18.71
C ALA A 96 -11.43 -30.36 18.29
N CYS A 97 -12.43 -29.51 18.58
CA CYS A 97 -13.84 -29.85 18.36
C CYS A 97 -14.57 -28.96 17.35
N GLY A 98 -13.91 -27.92 16.83
CA GLY A 98 -14.48 -27.03 15.82
C GLY A 98 -15.64 -26.13 16.30
N LEU A 99 -16.04 -26.22 17.57
CA LEU A 99 -17.05 -25.36 18.18
C LEU A 99 -16.50 -23.95 18.42
N GLU A 100 -17.39 -22.96 18.44
CA GLU A 100 -17.05 -21.61 18.88
C GLU A 100 -16.46 -21.62 20.29
N THR A 101 -15.47 -20.75 20.55
CA THR A 101 -14.73 -20.74 21.82
C THR A 101 -15.66 -20.67 23.04
N GLU A 102 -16.77 -19.92 22.97
CA GLU A 102 -17.76 -19.79 24.05
C GLU A 102 -18.53 -21.09 24.37
N LYS A 103 -18.60 -22.03 23.42
CA LYS A 103 -19.31 -23.32 23.56
C LYS A 103 -18.37 -24.50 23.77
N CYS A 104 -17.05 -24.27 23.72
CA CYS A 104 -16.05 -25.32 23.82
C CYS A 104 -15.84 -25.76 25.27
N ARG A 105 -15.84 -27.08 25.50
CA ARG A 105 -15.48 -27.70 26.80
C ARG A 105 -14.18 -28.49 26.78
N CYS A 106 -13.48 -28.58 25.64
CA CYS A 106 -12.27 -29.40 25.52
C CYS A 106 -11.18 -29.03 26.52
N GLY A 107 -11.04 -27.74 26.88
CA GLY A 107 -10.13 -27.31 27.93
C GLY A 107 -10.56 -27.80 29.33
N TRP A 108 -11.86 -27.80 29.62
CA TRP A 108 -12.40 -28.23 30.91
C TRP A 108 -12.38 -29.76 31.07
N GLU A 109 -12.60 -30.51 29.99
CA GLU A 109 -12.51 -31.97 29.94
C GLU A 109 -11.06 -32.48 30.06
N ALA A 110 -10.06 -31.69 29.65
CA ALA A 110 -8.65 -32.05 29.79
C ALA A 110 -8.11 -31.92 31.22
N TYR A 111 -8.77 -31.15 32.09
CA TYR A 111 -8.40 -30.95 33.50
C TYR A 111 -9.23 -31.81 34.47
N ARG A 112 -9.99 -32.77 33.95
CA ARG A 112 -10.81 -33.71 34.73
C ARG A 112 -10.24 -35.12 34.58
#